data_AF-A0A850LST7-F1
#
_entry.id   AF-A0A850LST7-F1
#
_cell.length_a   1.000
_cell.length_b   1.000
_cell.length_c   1.000
_cell.angle_alpha   90.00
_cell.angle_beta   90.00
_cell.angle_gamma   90.00
#
_symmetry.space_group_name_H-M   'P 1'
#
loop_
_entity.id
_entity.type
_entity.pdbx_description
1 polymer ?
#
loop_
_entity_poly.entity_id
_entity_poly.type
_entity_poly.pdbx_seq_one_letter_code
_entity_poly.pdbx_strand_id
1 'polypeptide(L)'
;MAEPTLNELVDLINKSDVQISYFKDVITIILSSYELTVNKLIQMSRLPRSIIIKILKPLQIFLLSPSEYIKVTKEGKEVFQKFLNKFKLSDIKKYDWINLEDYTEEIEEIFVFLKDILVKRSPPKRSLDQFNATINTLLRRILFLEREDALSNSKILFLGDYDLTSLAIAKKGGPREIHVVDIDDQLLSLIQNIADEHSFQIKTHHQDLRLGFPSELLSSIDVVFTDPPFTINGARLFLTHAINALTTNGIIYSCFGYSPNDLFIGTQFQELLNKLGLVARTVLENFNVYLKAQSIGSTSHLFKLLPVKYSIKLPIEMIGPIYSGYTEKEDLAQLIGQSIRHKLIQEKVINILLRELLVGSPKSIGFISPTFGPLQNQIKEKGVVIKNIEPNTSEQLIYEKLVIESPCIDLDSIIDWMQIKECKSVYMALPIRFKNIDLISTTVNISLITKILLEIFWKWNLLSEIPPEAYEPRFSQITYLYRVTPILKELLLDLEPSKYILRESLEQGTKKIVNALKESIIIYHKKIGGKMTKKQSMMLVRSLGLPNYLLDLRFGQLSEDELEILIKKLLDEFK
;
A
#
# COMPACT_ATOMS: atom_id res chain seq x y z
N MET A 1 -22.21 -47.82 -13.46
CA MET A 1 -22.46 -46.58 -12.69
C MET A 1 -23.68 -45.93 -13.32
N ALA A 2 -24.59 -45.35 -12.54
CA ALA A 2 -25.72 -44.61 -13.11
C ALA A 2 -25.21 -43.50 -14.04
N GLU A 3 -25.91 -43.26 -15.15
CA GLU A 3 -25.55 -42.16 -16.06
C GLU A 3 -25.69 -40.83 -15.31
N PRO A 4 -24.67 -39.96 -15.34
CA PRO A 4 -24.67 -38.76 -14.53
C PRO A 4 -25.73 -37.77 -15.04
N THR A 5 -26.46 -37.12 -14.13
CA THR A 5 -27.65 -36.31 -14.47
C THR A 5 -27.48 -34.80 -14.25
N LEU A 6 -28.38 -33.99 -14.81
CA LEU A 6 -28.41 -32.53 -14.57
C LEU A 6 -28.65 -32.18 -13.09
N ASN A 7 -29.52 -32.93 -12.41
CA ASN A 7 -29.79 -32.69 -10.99
C ASN A 7 -28.56 -33.01 -10.14
N GLU A 8 -27.84 -34.08 -10.46
CA GLU A 8 -26.56 -34.41 -9.80
C GLU A 8 -25.52 -33.32 -10.01
N LEU A 9 -25.39 -32.77 -11.23
CA LEU A 9 -24.49 -31.64 -11.49
C LEU A 9 -24.87 -30.42 -10.63
N VAL A 10 -26.15 -30.06 -10.57
CA VAL A 10 -26.62 -28.91 -9.79
C VAL A 10 -26.40 -29.14 -8.29
N ASP A 11 -26.66 -30.33 -7.78
CA ASP A 11 -26.41 -30.68 -6.38
C ASP A 11 -24.93 -30.63 -6.02
N LEU A 12 -24.05 -31.10 -6.91
CA LEU A 12 -22.60 -31.03 -6.73
C LEU A 12 -22.07 -29.59 -6.75
N ILE A 13 -22.63 -28.75 -7.63
CA ILE A 13 -22.31 -27.31 -7.68
C ILE A 13 -22.79 -26.62 -6.40
N ASN A 14 -24.03 -26.88 -5.95
CA ASN A 14 -24.59 -26.27 -4.74
C ASN A 14 -23.84 -26.69 -3.46
N LYS A 15 -23.26 -27.89 -3.45
CA LYS A 15 -22.38 -28.37 -2.37
C LYS A 15 -20.96 -27.82 -2.44
N SER A 16 -20.61 -27.11 -3.51
CA SER A 16 -19.32 -26.44 -3.64
C SER A 16 -19.39 -25.01 -3.12
N ASP A 17 -18.32 -24.52 -2.50
CA ASP A 17 -18.20 -23.12 -2.07
C ASP A 17 -17.84 -22.17 -3.23
N VAL A 18 -18.23 -22.51 -4.47
CA VAL A 18 -17.85 -21.79 -5.68
C VAL A 18 -19.09 -21.30 -6.41
N GLN A 19 -19.07 -20.05 -6.87
CA GLN A 19 -20.20 -19.44 -7.56
C GLN A 19 -20.58 -20.20 -8.84
N ILE A 20 -21.89 -20.35 -9.08
CA ILE A 20 -22.42 -21.04 -10.25
C ILE A 20 -21.98 -20.40 -11.58
N SER A 21 -21.70 -19.09 -11.59
CA SER A 21 -21.13 -18.36 -12.74
C SER A 21 -19.80 -18.97 -13.19
N TYR A 22 -18.88 -19.24 -12.26
CA TYR A 22 -17.58 -19.83 -12.60
C TYR A 22 -17.70 -21.25 -13.16
N PHE A 23 -18.68 -22.03 -12.69
CA PHE A 23 -18.99 -23.33 -13.30
C PHE A 23 -19.46 -23.18 -14.74
N LYS A 24 -20.33 -22.21 -15.02
CA LYS A 24 -20.79 -21.95 -16.39
C LYS A 24 -19.61 -21.58 -17.30
N ASP A 25 -18.74 -20.69 -16.86
CA ASP A 25 -17.59 -20.22 -17.64
C ASP A 25 -16.62 -21.38 -17.95
N VAL A 26 -16.26 -22.16 -16.94
CA VAL A 26 -15.37 -23.32 -17.09
C VAL A 26 -16.01 -24.39 -17.97
N ILE A 27 -17.29 -24.73 -17.76
CA ILE A 27 -18.00 -25.70 -18.60
C ILE A 27 -18.06 -25.23 -20.06
N THR A 28 -18.27 -23.94 -20.29
CA THR A 28 -18.30 -23.35 -21.63
C THR A 28 -16.95 -23.53 -22.32
N ILE A 29 -15.84 -23.20 -21.63
CA ILE A 29 -14.48 -23.38 -22.15
C ILE A 29 -14.18 -24.85 -22.43
N ILE A 30 -14.58 -25.75 -21.54
CA ILE A 30 -14.39 -27.20 -21.70
C ILE A 30 -15.12 -27.71 -22.95
N LEU A 31 -16.34 -27.23 -23.21
CA LEU A 31 -17.12 -27.64 -24.38
C LEU A 31 -16.61 -27.04 -25.70
N SER A 32 -16.03 -25.83 -25.66
CA SER A 32 -15.58 -25.11 -26.86
C SER A 32 -14.12 -25.34 -27.25
N SER A 33 -13.33 -26.04 -26.42
CA SER A 33 -11.88 -26.17 -26.62
C SER A 33 -11.47 -27.57 -27.06
N TYR A 34 -10.54 -27.64 -28.01
CA TYR A 34 -9.81 -28.87 -28.36
C TYR A 34 -8.48 -28.94 -27.58
N GLU A 35 -8.08 -30.15 -27.15
CA GLU A 35 -6.83 -30.40 -26.40
C GLU A 35 -6.63 -29.44 -25.21
N LEU A 36 -7.63 -29.37 -24.34
CA LEU A 36 -7.63 -28.45 -23.21
C LEU A 36 -6.84 -29.03 -22.02
N THR A 37 -5.71 -28.42 -21.67
CA THR A 37 -4.98 -28.75 -20.42
C THR A 37 -5.50 -27.89 -19.26
N VAL A 38 -5.21 -28.30 -18.01
CA VAL A 38 -5.55 -27.49 -16.82
C VAL A 38 -4.91 -26.10 -16.88
N ASN A 39 -3.68 -25.98 -17.38
CA ASN A 39 -3.00 -24.69 -17.51
C ASN A 39 -3.68 -23.78 -18.55
N LYS A 40 -4.12 -24.36 -19.68
CA LYS A 40 -4.86 -23.63 -20.71
C LYS A 40 -6.24 -23.20 -20.20
N LEU A 41 -6.91 -24.05 -19.42
CA LEU A 41 -8.17 -23.71 -18.75
C LEU A 41 -7.99 -22.56 -17.75
N ILE A 42 -6.94 -22.55 -16.93
CA ILE A 42 -6.62 -21.43 -16.01
C ILE A 42 -6.47 -20.12 -16.79
N GLN A 43 -5.73 -20.15 -17.90
CA GLN A 43 -5.52 -18.96 -18.75
C GLN A 43 -6.82 -18.46 -19.40
N MET A 44 -7.63 -19.35 -19.96
CA MET A 44 -8.86 -18.99 -20.66
C MET A 44 -9.97 -18.53 -19.71
N SER A 45 -10.11 -19.17 -18.56
CA SER A 45 -11.11 -18.82 -17.55
C SER A 45 -10.75 -17.58 -16.75
N ARG A 46 -9.47 -17.18 -16.74
CA ARG A 46 -8.94 -16.12 -15.88
C ARG A 46 -9.20 -16.38 -14.38
N LEU A 47 -9.33 -17.66 -14.00
CA LEU A 47 -9.56 -18.08 -12.61
C LEU A 47 -8.29 -18.67 -12.00
N PRO A 48 -8.02 -18.44 -10.69
CA PRO A 48 -6.92 -19.06 -9.99
C PRO A 48 -6.96 -20.59 -10.03
N ARG A 49 -5.79 -21.22 -10.05
CA ARG A 49 -5.65 -22.70 -10.06
C ARG A 49 -6.47 -23.38 -8.96
N SER A 50 -6.49 -22.82 -7.76
CA SER A 50 -7.27 -23.36 -6.63
C SER A 50 -8.78 -23.37 -6.89
N ILE A 51 -9.32 -22.34 -7.56
CA ILE A 51 -10.72 -22.28 -7.98
C ILE A 51 -10.98 -23.30 -9.08
N ILE A 52 -10.09 -23.38 -10.08
CA ILE A 52 -10.20 -24.40 -11.14
C ILE A 52 -10.19 -25.82 -10.57
N ILE A 53 -9.35 -26.12 -9.59
CA ILE A 53 -9.35 -27.42 -8.92
C ILE A 53 -10.67 -27.67 -8.18
N LYS A 54 -11.18 -26.67 -7.44
CA LYS A 54 -12.48 -26.75 -6.75
C LYS A 54 -13.64 -26.96 -7.72
N ILE A 55 -13.57 -26.38 -8.93
CA ILE A 55 -14.56 -26.57 -10.01
C ILE A 55 -14.42 -27.94 -10.66
N LEU A 56 -13.20 -28.37 -11.01
CA LEU A 56 -12.99 -29.65 -11.70
C LEU A 56 -13.34 -30.85 -10.81
N LYS A 57 -13.17 -30.74 -9.49
CA LYS A 57 -13.46 -31.81 -8.52
C LYS A 57 -14.90 -32.36 -8.62
N PRO A 58 -15.96 -31.56 -8.48
CA PRO A 58 -17.34 -32.03 -8.71
C PRO A 58 -17.62 -32.40 -10.17
N LEU A 59 -16.87 -31.86 -11.13
CA LEU A 59 -17.04 -32.20 -12.55
C LEU A 59 -16.43 -33.56 -12.93
N GLN A 60 -15.61 -34.18 -12.07
CA GLN A 60 -14.87 -35.41 -12.42
C GLN A 60 -15.74 -36.55 -12.94
N ILE A 61 -16.98 -36.69 -12.44
CA ILE A 61 -17.90 -37.75 -12.88
C ILE A 61 -18.41 -37.56 -14.32
N PHE A 62 -18.24 -36.36 -14.87
CA PHE A 62 -18.61 -35.99 -16.25
C PHE A 62 -17.39 -35.97 -17.20
N LEU A 63 -16.19 -36.23 -16.66
CA LEU A 63 -14.93 -36.20 -17.40
C LEU A 63 -14.40 -37.64 -17.61
N LEU A 64 -13.63 -37.83 -18.68
CA LEU A 64 -12.89 -39.07 -18.90
C LEU A 64 -11.71 -39.17 -17.91
N SER A 65 -11.29 -40.40 -17.63
CA SER A 65 -10.19 -40.78 -16.72
C SER A 65 -8.91 -39.92 -16.90
N PRO A 66 -8.03 -39.86 -15.88
CA PRO A 66 -6.90 -38.93 -15.86
C PRO A 66 -6.07 -39.01 -17.15
N SER A 67 -6.00 -37.90 -17.87
CA SER A 67 -5.16 -37.70 -19.05
C SER A 67 -4.58 -36.29 -19.00
N GLU A 68 -3.56 -36.02 -19.80
CA GLU A 68 -2.99 -34.67 -19.94
C GLU A 68 -4.03 -33.61 -20.34
N TYR A 69 -5.06 -34.05 -21.07
CA TYR A 69 -6.16 -33.22 -21.56
C TYR A 69 -7.46 -33.49 -20.80
N ILE A 70 -8.19 -32.42 -20.50
CA ILE A 70 -9.56 -32.45 -19.99
C ILE A 70 -10.45 -32.89 -21.14
N LYS A 71 -11.04 -34.08 -21.04
CA LYS A 71 -11.99 -34.62 -22.02
C LYS A 71 -13.31 -34.94 -21.32
N VAL A 72 -14.42 -34.57 -21.94
CA VAL A 72 -15.77 -34.81 -21.40
C VAL A 72 -16.33 -36.13 -21.93
N THR A 73 -17.03 -36.88 -21.08
CA THR A 73 -17.79 -38.07 -21.52
C THR A 73 -18.94 -37.68 -22.46
N LYS A 74 -19.51 -38.64 -23.20
CA LYS A 74 -20.64 -38.34 -24.09
C LYS A 74 -21.84 -37.83 -23.29
N GLU A 75 -22.12 -38.49 -22.18
CA GLU A 75 -23.19 -38.18 -21.24
C GLU A 75 -22.93 -36.83 -20.55
N GLY A 76 -21.67 -36.57 -20.17
CA GLY A 76 -21.24 -35.31 -19.58
C GLY A 76 -21.44 -34.12 -20.51
N LYS A 77 -21.20 -34.27 -21.82
CA LYS A 77 -21.48 -33.22 -22.81
C LYS A 77 -22.96 -32.86 -22.84
N GLU A 78 -23.85 -33.86 -22.84
CA GLU A 78 -25.30 -33.62 -22.83
C GLU A 78 -25.75 -32.92 -21.56
N VAL A 79 -25.22 -33.32 -20.40
CA VAL A 79 -25.54 -32.69 -19.11
C VAL A 79 -25.05 -31.24 -19.08
N PHE A 80 -23.82 -30.98 -19.52
CA PHE A 80 -23.25 -29.63 -19.57
C PHE A 80 -24.06 -28.71 -20.49
N GLN A 81 -24.48 -29.20 -21.66
CA GLN A 81 -25.36 -28.44 -22.56
C GLN A 81 -26.72 -28.15 -21.91
N LYS A 82 -27.35 -29.14 -21.26
CA LYS A 82 -28.60 -28.95 -20.51
C LYS A 82 -28.43 -27.93 -19.37
N PHE A 83 -27.30 -27.93 -18.69
CA PHE A 83 -26.96 -26.96 -17.64
C PHE A 83 -26.86 -25.54 -18.20
N LEU A 84 -26.07 -25.33 -19.26
CA LEU A 84 -25.94 -24.01 -19.90
C LEU A 84 -27.29 -23.49 -20.45
N ASN A 85 -28.11 -24.39 -21.01
CA ASN A 85 -29.44 -24.05 -21.51
C ASN A 85 -30.45 -23.72 -20.39
N LYS A 86 -30.44 -24.47 -19.28
CA LYS A 86 -31.31 -24.24 -18.13
C LYS A 86 -30.99 -22.92 -17.45
N PHE A 87 -29.71 -22.60 -17.32
CA PHE A 87 -29.26 -21.36 -16.73
C PHE A 87 -28.87 -20.35 -17.81
N LYS A 88 -29.76 -20.19 -18.81
CA LYS A 88 -29.58 -19.41 -20.04
C LYS A 88 -28.61 -18.26 -19.84
N LEU A 89 -27.53 -18.35 -20.58
CA LEU A 89 -26.65 -17.25 -20.86
C LEU A 89 -27.38 -16.30 -21.80
N SER A 90 -28.16 -15.35 -21.25
CA SER A 90 -28.39 -14.09 -21.95
C SER A 90 -27.04 -13.42 -22.00
N ASP A 91 -26.33 -13.60 -23.11
CA ASP A 91 -25.07 -12.96 -23.44
C ASP A 91 -24.10 -12.91 -22.25
N ILE A 92 -23.25 -13.94 -22.10
CA ILE A 92 -21.88 -13.63 -21.67
C ILE A 92 -21.41 -12.66 -22.75
N LYS A 93 -21.57 -11.36 -22.48
CA LYS A 93 -20.62 -10.38 -22.95
C LYS A 93 -19.30 -11.01 -22.53
N LYS A 94 -18.54 -11.53 -23.52
CA LYS A 94 -17.10 -11.68 -23.34
C LYS A 94 -16.69 -10.45 -22.54
N TYR A 95 -15.98 -10.60 -21.44
CA TYR A 95 -15.30 -9.49 -20.77
C TYR A 95 -14.15 -8.96 -21.68
N ASP A 96 -14.46 -8.80 -22.97
CA ASP A 96 -13.75 -8.14 -24.04
C ASP A 96 -14.47 -6.81 -24.21
N TRP A 97 -14.15 -5.91 -23.30
CA TRP A 97 -14.45 -4.48 -23.41
C TRP A 97 -13.96 -3.92 -24.76
N ILE A 98 -12.97 -4.60 -25.36
CA ILE A 98 -12.44 -4.44 -26.71
C ILE A 98 -12.23 -5.83 -27.30
N ASN A 99 -12.95 -6.13 -28.39
CA ASN A 99 -12.71 -7.30 -29.21
C ASN A 99 -11.69 -6.95 -30.29
N LEU A 100 -10.49 -7.54 -30.23
CA LEU A 100 -9.41 -7.22 -31.18
C LEU A 100 -9.75 -7.59 -32.62
N GLU A 101 -10.70 -8.53 -32.82
CA GLU A 101 -11.20 -8.90 -34.15
C GLU A 101 -11.90 -7.74 -34.87
N ASP A 102 -12.41 -6.75 -34.12
CA ASP A 102 -13.09 -5.58 -34.67
C ASP A 102 -12.09 -4.51 -35.19
N TYR A 103 -10.78 -4.67 -34.90
CA TYR A 103 -9.73 -3.67 -35.14
C TYR A 103 -8.52 -4.25 -35.90
N THR A 104 -8.69 -5.36 -36.63
CA THR A 104 -7.58 -6.15 -37.19
C THR A 104 -6.62 -5.34 -38.06
N GLU A 105 -7.15 -4.50 -38.96
CA GLU A 105 -6.34 -3.67 -39.86
C GLU A 105 -5.56 -2.59 -39.10
N GLU A 106 -6.20 -2.00 -38.09
CA GLU A 106 -5.63 -0.90 -37.30
C GLU A 106 -4.51 -1.38 -36.35
N ILE A 107 -4.64 -2.58 -35.81
CA ILE A 107 -3.67 -3.13 -34.84
C ILE A 107 -2.54 -3.91 -35.49
N GLU A 108 -2.62 -4.27 -36.77
CA GLU A 108 -1.63 -5.15 -37.42
C GLU A 108 -0.21 -4.55 -37.39
N GLU A 109 -0.07 -3.29 -37.78
CA GLU A 109 1.23 -2.59 -37.74
C GLU A 109 1.78 -2.48 -36.32
N ILE A 110 0.90 -2.18 -35.35
CA ILE A 110 1.28 -2.06 -33.93
C ILE A 110 1.67 -3.43 -33.39
N PHE A 111 0.97 -4.50 -33.77
CA PHE A 111 1.27 -5.86 -33.36
C PHE A 111 2.64 -6.32 -33.87
N VAL A 112 2.97 -6.03 -35.13
CA VAL A 112 4.30 -6.30 -35.70
C VAL A 112 5.39 -5.52 -34.96
N PHE A 113 5.16 -4.23 -34.72
CA PHE A 113 6.07 -3.39 -33.94
C PHE A 113 6.28 -3.93 -32.51
N LEU A 114 5.19 -4.29 -31.82
CA LEU A 114 5.24 -4.85 -30.46
C LEU A 114 6.03 -6.16 -30.41
N LYS A 115 5.89 -7.03 -31.41
CA LYS A 115 6.68 -8.27 -31.51
C LYS A 115 8.18 -7.97 -31.60
N ASP A 116 8.58 -6.96 -32.36
CA ASP A 116 9.99 -6.59 -32.54
C ASP A 116 10.60 -5.98 -31.27
N ILE A 117 9.88 -5.09 -30.57
CA ILE A 117 10.45 -4.44 -29.37
C ILE A 117 10.45 -5.36 -28.15
N LEU A 118 9.43 -6.23 -28.00
CA LEU A 118 9.31 -7.09 -26.81
C LEU A 118 10.40 -8.16 -26.74
N VAL A 119 11.01 -8.55 -27.88
CA VAL A 119 12.16 -9.46 -27.88
C VAL A 119 13.46 -8.78 -27.45
N LYS A 120 13.55 -7.44 -27.52
CA LYS A 120 14.70 -6.65 -27.07
C LYS A 120 14.67 -6.39 -25.55
N ARG A 121 13.54 -6.65 -24.88
CA ARG A 121 13.35 -6.42 -23.44
C ARG A 121 14.10 -7.44 -22.58
N SER A 122 14.74 -6.96 -21.51
CA SER A 122 15.34 -7.83 -20.49
C SER A 122 14.32 -8.75 -19.82
N PRO A 123 14.72 -9.96 -19.37
CA PRO A 123 13.85 -10.85 -18.61
C PRO A 123 13.25 -10.17 -17.37
N PRO A 124 12.03 -10.54 -16.95
CA PRO A 124 11.35 -9.89 -15.84
C PRO A 124 12.11 -10.08 -14.53
N LYS A 125 12.41 -8.97 -13.86
CA LYS A 125 13.07 -8.96 -12.55
C LYS A 125 12.00 -9.14 -11.46
N ARG A 126 12.00 -10.30 -10.82
CA ARG A 126 11.11 -10.58 -9.66
C ARG A 126 11.30 -9.59 -8.53
N SER A 127 12.53 -9.07 -8.38
CA SER A 127 12.88 -8.03 -7.41
C SER A 127 12.16 -6.70 -7.60
N LEU A 128 11.60 -6.46 -8.79
CA LEU A 128 10.85 -5.26 -9.14
C LEU A 128 9.38 -5.56 -9.44
N ASP A 129 8.91 -6.76 -9.06
CA ASP A 129 7.55 -7.24 -9.33
C ASP A 129 7.15 -7.18 -10.82
N GLN A 130 8.11 -7.36 -11.71
CA GLN A 130 7.89 -7.32 -13.15
C GLN A 130 7.24 -8.62 -13.65
N PHE A 131 6.20 -8.47 -14.48
CA PHE A 131 5.53 -9.56 -15.19
C PHE A 131 5.33 -9.15 -16.65
N ASN A 132 5.35 -10.12 -17.57
CA ASN A 132 5.13 -9.84 -18.98
C ASN A 132 3.63 -9.78 -19.26
N ALA A 133 3.07 -8.61 -19.54
CA ALA A 133 1.76 -8.55 -20.19
C ALA A 133 1.81 -9.19 -21.58
N THR A 134 0.66 -9.71 -22.03
CA THR A 134 0.51 -10.24 -23.39
C THR A 134 0.41 -9.10 -24.41
N ILE A 135 0.80 -9.35 -25.67
CA ILE A 135 0.60 -8.38 -26.76
C ILE A 135 -0.87 -7.97 -26.88
N ASN A 136 -1.79 -8.94 -26.72
CA ASN A 136 -3.24 -8.65 -26.74
C ASN A 136 -3.66 -7.69 -25.62
N THR A 137 -3.00 -7.74 -24.46
CA THR A 137 -3.24 -6.78 -23.37
C THR A 137 -2.77 -5.38 -23.77
N LEU A 138 -1.56 -5.25 -24.34
CA LEU A 138 -1.03 -3.97 -24.81
C LEU A 138 -1.93 -3.35 -25.87
N LEU A 139 -2.37 -4.12 -26.87
CA LEU A 139 -3.29 -3.66 -27.89
C LEU A 139 -4.63 -3.20 -27.30
N ARG A 140 -5.18 -3.93 -26.33
CA ARG A 140 -6.40 -3.52 -25.62
C ARG A 140 -6.20 -2.24 -24.81
N ARG A 141 -5.06 -2.08 -24.13
CA ARG A 141 -4.73 -0.83 -23.41
C ARG A 141 -4.76 0.36 -24.37
N ILE A 142 -4.10 0.24 -25.52
CA ILE A 142 -4.06 1.29 -26.56
C ILE A 142 -5.47 1.66 -27.02
N LEU A 143 -6.22 0.68 -27.52
CA LEU A 143 -7.57 0.91 -28.06
C LEU A 143 -8.54 1.44 -27.00
N PHE A 144 -8.37 1.04 -25.73
CA PHE A 144 -9.21 1.52 -24.64
C PHE A 144 -8.92 2.98 -24.31
N LEU A 145 -7.64 3.34 -24.22
CA LEU A 145 -7.24 4.72 -23.95
C LEU A 145 -7.65 5.66 -25.11
N GLU A 146 -7.56 5.19 -26.36
CA GLU A 146 -8.04 5.93 -27.51
C GLU A 146 -9.56 6.13 -27.46
N ARG A 147 -10.33 5.06 -27.22
CA ARG A 147 -11.79 5.12 -27.10
C ARG A 147 -12.25 6.07 -25.99
N GLU A 148 -11.49 6.19 -24.92
CA GLU A 148 -11.76 7.09 -23.79
C GLU A 148 -11.21 8.51 -24.00
N ASP A 149 -10.72 8.84 -25.21
CA ASP A 149 -10.10 10.11 -25.61
C ASP A 149 -8.90 10.50 -24.72
N ALA A 150 -8.27 9.51 -24.08
CA ALA A 150 -7.16 9.73 -23.17
C ALA A 150 -5.82 9.96 -23.88
N LEU A 151 -5.76 9.74 -25.20
CA LEU A 151 -4.55 9.91 -26.00
C LEU A 151 -4.50 11.26 -26.72
N SER A 152 -5.64 11.88 -27.02
CA SER A 152 -5.71 13.02 -27.93
C SER A 152 -5.05 14.27 -27.35
N ASN A 153 -3.91 14.69 -27.92
CA ASN A 153 -3.15 15.89 -27.52
C ASN A 153 -2.82 15.94 -26.00
N SER A 154 -2.73 14.78 -25.35
CA SER A 154 -2.49 14.65 -23.92
C SER A 154 -1.00 14.58 -23.60
N LYS A 155 -0.62 15.07 -22.42
CA LYS A 155 0.67 14.72 -21.80
C LYS A 155 0.48 13.50 -20.90
N ILE A 156 1.13 12.38 -21.24
CA ILE A 156 0.94 11.09 -20.56
C ILE A 156 2.17 10.73 -19.73
N LEU A 157 1.98 10.26 -18.51
CA LEU A 157 3.02 9.68 -17.66
C LEU A 157 2.78 8.19 -17.44
N PHE A 158 3.79 7.37 -17.69
CA PHE A 158 3.85 5.99 -17.24
C PHE A 158 4.67 5.92 -15.96
N LEU A 159 4.03 5.50 -14.86
CA LEU A 159 4.71 5.18 -13.59
C LEU A 159 4.95 3.69 -13.55
N GLY A 160 6.19 3.29 -13.86
CA GLY A 160 6.55 1.95 -14.27
C GLY A 160 6.09 1.67 -15.70
N ASP A 161 6.96 1.10 -16.54
CA ASP A 161 6.57 0.72 -17.91
C ASP A 161 7.28 -0.53 -18.43
N TYR A 162 7.41 -1.54 -17.56
CA TYR A 162 8.04 -2.79 -17.96
C TYR A 162 7.39 -3.42 -19.19
N ASP A 163 6.07 -3.26 -19.35
CA ASP A 163 5.31 -3.77 -20.51
C ASP A 163 5.56 -3.04 -21.83
N LEU A 164 6.28 -1.91 -21.83
CA LEU A 164 6.49 -1.05 -23.00
C LEU A 164 5.18 -0.47 -23.56
N THR A 165 4.23 -0.18 -22.67
CA THR A 165 2.94 0.43 -23.05
C THR A 165 3.15 1.83 -23.60
N SER A 166 4.16 2.58 -23.11
CA SER A 166 4.52 3.90 -23.63
C SER A 166 4.91 3.85 -25.12
N LEU A 167 5.75 2.89 -25.52
CA LEU A 167 6.15 2.69 -26.91
C LEU A 167 4.98 2.24 -27.79
N ALA A 168 4.11 1.38 -27.26
CA ALA A 168 2.91 0.93 -27.96
C ALA A 168 1.99 2.12 -28.31
N ILE A 169 1.76 3.01 -27.35
CA ILE A 169 0.96 4.22 -27.53
C ILE A 169 1.67 5.24 -28.42
N ALA A 170 3.00 5.39 -28.31
CA ALA A 170 3.77 6.25 -29.19
C ALA A 170 3.68 5.81 -30.66
N LYS A 171 3.74 4.50 -30.93
CA LYS A 171 3.55 3.93 -32.27
C LYS A 171 2.15 4.19 -32.82
N LYS A 172 1.12 4.13 -31.97
CA LYS A 172 -0.25 4.47 -32.35
C LYS A 172 -0.42 5.96 -32.64
N GLY A 173 0.25 6.81 -31.86
CA GLY A 173 0.14 8.27 -31.95
C GLY A 173 -1.05 8.84 -31.16
N GLY A 174 -1.17 10.17 -31.18
CA GLY A 174 -2.20 10.91 -30.43
C GLY A 174 -1.62 11.81 -29.33
N PRO A 175 -0.80 11.28 -28.40
CA PRO A 175 -0.26 12.08 -27.30
C PRO A 175 0.69 13.17 -27.79
N ARG A 176 0.67 14.32 -27.10
CA ARG A 176 1.61 15.43 -27.35
C ARG A 176 3.01 15.11 -26.84
N GLU A 177 3.07 14.46 -25.67
CA GLU A 177 4.32 14.14 -24.98
C GLU A 177 4.10 12.94 -24.06
N ILE A 178 5.06 12.02 -24.01
CA ILE A 178 5.02 10.85 -23.16
C ILE A 178 6.22 10.88 -22.20
N HIS A 179 5.97 10.63 -20.93
CA HIS A 179 6.98 10.50 -19.88
C HIS A 179 6.96 9.09 -19.32
N VAL A 180 8.14 8.54 -19.03
CA VAL A 180 8.27 7.24 -18.37
C VAL A 180 9.16 7.39 -17.16
N VAL A 181 8.65 7.02 -15.98
CA VAL A 181 9.40 6.99 -14.72
C VAL A 181 9.56 5.54 -14.29
N ASP A 182 10.80 5.07 -14.13
CA ASP A 182 11.09 3.71 -13.65
C ASP A 182 12.41 3.68 -12.86
N ILE A 183 12.58 2.65 -12.03
CA ILE A 183 13.83 2.37 -11.31
C ILE A 183 14.78 1.51 -12.14
N ASP A 184 14.28 0.84 -13.17
CA ASP A 184 15.06 -0.03 -14.05
C ASP A 184 15.75 0.78 -15.17
N ASP A 185 17.02 1.11 -14.97
CA ASP A 185 17.84 1.87 -15.93
C ASP A 185 17.98 1.21 -17.31
N GLN A 186 18.03 -0.13 -17.36
CA GLN A 186 18.10 -0.90 -18.60
C GLN A 186 16.81 -0.79 -19.40
N LEU A 187 15.68 -0.83 -18.71
CA LEU A 187 14.37 -0.63 -19.34
C LEU A 187 14.25 0.80 -19.89
N LEU A 188 14.61 1.80 -19.10
CA LEU A 188 14.57 3.20 -19.55
C LEU A 188 15.50 3.44 -20.75
N SER A 189 16.71 2.87 -20.73
CA SER A 189 17.65 2.95 -21.86
C SER A 189 17.07 2.31 -23.12
N LEU A 190 16.43 1.14 -22.99
CA LEU A 190 15.74 0.49 -24.10
C LEU A 190 14.61 1.37 -24.66
N ILE A 191 13.77 1.93 -23.79
CA ILE A 191 12.67 2.82 -24.20
C ILE A 191 13.21 4.04 -24.93
N GLN A 192 14.26 4.68 -24.40
CA GLN A 192 14.87 5.86 -25.02
C GLN A 192 15.46 5.53 -26.39
N ASN A 193 16.20 4.43 -26.50
CA ASN A 193 16.81 4.03 -27.78
C ASN A 193 15.76 3.77 -28.87
N ILE A 194 14.67 3.08 -28.54
CA ILE A 194 13.58 2.84 -29.48
C ILE A 194 12.84 4.15 -29.80
N ALA A 195 12.63 5.01 -28.80
CA ALA A 195 12.02 6.31 -29.02
C ALA A 195 12.84 7.16 -30.00
N ASP A 196 14.17 7.18 -29.86
CA ASP A 196 15.08 7.90 -30.75
C ASP A 196 15.08 7.30 -32.17
N GLU A 197 15.12 5.95 -32.29
CA GLU A 197 15.06 5.23 -33.57
C GLU A 197 13.79 5.57 -34.37
N HIS A 198 12.65 5.70 -33.68
CA HIS A 198 11.36 5.96 -34.29
C HIS A 198 10.91 7.43 -34.22
N SER A 199 11.75 8.33 -33.70
CA SER A 199 11.43 9.75 -33.47
C SER A 199 10.17 9.98 -32.62
N PHE A 200 9.91 9.11 -31.65
CA PHE A 200 8.82 9.25 -30.70
C PHE A 200 9.13 10.31 -29.63
N GLN A 201 8.11 11.08 -29.24
CA GLN A 201 8.21 12.11 -28.20
C GLN A 201 8.13 11.49 -26.79
N ILE A 202 9.11 10.65 -26.44
CA ILE A 202 9.21 10.02 -25.12
C ILE A 202 10.39 10.59 -24.34
N LYS A 203 10.16 10.93 -23.07
CA LYS A 203 11.19 11.33 -22.10
C LYS A 203 11.25 10.33 -20.96
N THR A 204 12.42 9.78 -20.71
CA THR A 204 12.67 8.80 -19.65
C THR A 204 13.25 9.45 -18.40
N HIS A 205 12.84 8.96 -17.22
CA HIS A 205 13.18 9.50 -15.90
C HIS A 205 13.58 8.35 -14.98
N HIS A 206 14.88 8.21 -14.71
CA HIS A 206 15.35 7.21 -13.75
C HIS A 206 15.11 7.70 -12.32
N GLN A 207 14.12 7.12 -11.64
CA GLN A 207 13.72 7.51 -10.30
C GLN A 207 13.21 6.31 -9.50
N ASP A 208 13.77 6.11 -8.32
CA ASP A 208 13.14 5.27 -7.30
C ASP A 208 12.02 6.08 -6.63
N LEU A 209 10.77 5.70 -6.90
CA LEU A 209 9.60 6.39 -6.37
C LEU A 209 9.54 6.41 -4.84
N ARG A 210 10.24 5.49 -4.15
CA ARG A 210 10.34 5.50 -2.67
C ARG A 210 11.13 6.70 -2.15
N LEU A 211 12.01 7.26 -2.98
CA LEU A 211 12.93 8.34 -2.60
C LEU A 211 12.43 9.73 -3.00
N GLY A 212 11.46 9.78 -3.91
CA GLY A 212 10.94 11.04 -4.41
C GLY A 212 10.32 10.91 -5.80
N PHE A 213 10.09 12.06 -6.42
CA PHE A 213 9.42 12.17 -7.70
C PHE A 213 10.09 13.28 -8.54
N PRO A 214 10.18 13.16 -9.87
CA PRO A 214 10.74 14.21 -10.69
C PRO A 214 9.87 15.48 -10.60
N SER A 215 10.44 16.56 -10.09
CA SER A 215 9.69 17.78 -9.75
C SER A 215 9.03 18.45 -10.97
N GLU A 216 9.61 18.28 -12.15
CA GLU A 216 9.07 18.81 -13.42
C GLU A 216 7.75 18.16 -13.86
N LEU A 217 7.42 16.98 -13.32
CA LEU A 217 6.19 16.27 -13.62
C LEU A 217 5.06 16.61 -12.66
N LEU A 218 5.32 17.38 -11.60
CA LEU A 218 4.32 17.77 -10.62
C LEU A 218 3.25 18.65 -11.27
N SER A 219 1.99 18.24 -11.12
CA SER A 219 0.82 18.99 -11.58
C SER A 219 0.84 19.38 -13.07
N SER A 220 1.49 18.59 -13.91
CA SER A 220 1.67 18.88 -15.33
C SER A 220 1.18 17.77 -16.27
N ILE A 221 0.69 16.65 -15.73
CA ILE A 221 0.30 15.46 -16.50
C ILE A 221 -1.23 15.37 -16.65
N ASP A 222 -1.71 15.09 -17.86
CA ASP A 222 -3.13 14.94 -18.14
C ASP A 222 -3.60 13.50 -17.87
N VAL A 223 -2.77 12.51 -18.20
CA VAL A 223 -3.08 11.10 -18.00
C VAL A 223 -1.90 10.38 -17.36
N VAL A 224 -2.14 9.67 -16.26
CA VAL A 224 -1.16 8.75 -15.68
C VAL A 224 -1.60 7.32 -15.94
N PHE A 225 -0.72 6.50 -16.50
CA PHE A 225 -0.90 5.06 -16.59
C PHE A 225 0.08 4.38 -15.64
N THR A 226 -0.39 3.38 -14.88
CA THR A 226 0.49 2.61 -14.00
C THR A 226 0.02 1.17 -13.86
N ASP A 227 0.98 0.26 -13.85
CA ASP A 227 0.81 -1.13 -13.46
C ASP A 227 1.65 -1.38 -12.19
N PRO A 228 1.18 -0.86 -11.03
CA PRO A 228 1.96 -0.86 -9.81
C PRO A 228 2.19 -2.28 -9.27
N PRO A 229 3.15 -2.44 -8.35
CA PRO A 229 3.28 -3.67 -7.60
C PRO A 229 1.96 -4.06 -6.91
N PHE A 230 1.65 -5.35 -6.87
CA PHE A 230 0.32 -5.83 -6.45
C PHE A 230 0.09 -5.85 -4.93
N THR A 231 0.98 -5.24 -4.15
CA THR A 231 0.76 -4.99 -2.72
C THR A 231 -0.01 -3.68 -2.52
N ILE A 232 -0.78 -3.57 -1.44
CA ILE A 232 -1.49 -2.31 -1.08
C ILE A 232 -0.50 -1.15 -0.90
N ASN A 233 0.67 -1.48 -0.35
CA ASN A 233 1.78 -0.56 -0.16
C ASN A 233 2.35 -0.05 -1.50
N GLY A 234 2.64 -0.94 -2.44
CA GLY A 234 3.10 -0.59 -3.77
C GLY A 234 2.07 0.24 -4.54
N ALA A 235 0.80 -0.19 -4.53
CA ALA A 235 -0.31 0.56 -5.09
C ALA A 235 -0.40 1.98 -4.50
N ARG A 236 -0.30 2.12 -3.17
CA ARG A 236 -0.32 3.43 -2.49
C ARG A 236 0.81 4.34 -2.97
N LEU A 237 2.04 3.82 -3.05
CA LEU A 237 3.19 4.60 -3.50
C LEU A 237 2.97 5.18 -4.90
N PHE A 238 2.60 4.30 -5.84
CA PHE A 238 2.44 4.68 -7.24
C PHE A 238 1.23 5.60 -7.44
N LEU A 239 0.09 5.33 -6.79
CA LEU A 239 -1.10 6.16 -6.89
C LEU A 239 -0.92 7.55 -6.25
N THR A 240 -0.14 7.64 -5.16
CA THR A 240 0.20 8.94 -4.56
C THR A 240 0.99 9.81 -5.53
N HIS A 241 2.00 9.23 -6.19
CA HIS A 241 2.77 9.94 -7.23
C HIS A 241 1.93 10.26 -8.46
N ALA A 242 1.03 9.36 -8.84
CA ALA A 242 0.09 9.60 -9.92
C ALA A 242 -0.74 10.86 -9.65
N ILE A 243 -1.35 10.98 -8.46
CA ILE A 243 -2.11 12.16 -8.03
C ILE A 243 -1.24 13.42 -8.06
N ASN A 244 -0.01 13.35 -7.54
CA ASN A 244 0.89 14.50 -7.48
C ASN A 244 1.31 14.99 -8.88
N ALA A 245 1.37 14.08 -9.87
CA ALA A 245 1.67 14.41 -11.25
C ALA A 245 0.50 15.08 -11.99
N LEU A 246 -0.75 14.76 -11.62
CA LEU A 246 -1.93 15.18 -12.38
C LEU A 246 -2.19 16.69 -12.37
N THR A 247 -2.62 17.20 -13.52
CA THR A 247 -3.35 18.47 -13.64
C THR A 247 -4.73 18.36 -12.98
N THR A 248 -5.43 19.49 -12.81
CA THR A 248 -6.74 19.54 -12.12
C THR A 248 -7.80 18.62 -12.71
N ASN A 249 -7.76 18.34 -14.01
CA ASN A 249 -8.72 17.47 -14.71
C ASN A 249 -8.10 16.14 -15.13
N GLY A 250 -6.95 15.78 -14.54
CA GLY A 250 -6.20 14.62 -14.92
C GLY A 250 -6.89 13.29 -14.55
N ILE A 251 -6.51 12.23 -15.25
CA ILE A 251 -7.08 10.89 -15.10
C ILE A 251 -5.98 9.88 -14.81
N ILE A 252 -6.24 8.92 -13.91
CA ILE A 252 -5.32 7.81 -13.65
C ILE A 252 -5.92 6.52 -14.20
N TYR A 253 -5.14 5.77 -14.97
CA TYR A 253 -5.41 4.40 -15.33
C TYR A 253 -4.47 3.50 -14.54
N SER A 254 -5.02 2.71 -13.61
CA SER A 254 -4.23 1.85 -12.73
C SER A 254 -4.62 0.40 -12.93
N CYS A 255 -3.63 -0.46 -13.14
CA CYS A 255 -3.83 -1.90 -13.16
C CYS A 255 -3.68 -2.44 -11.73
N PHE A 256 -4.66 -3.19 -11.24
CA PHE A 256 -4.53 -3.83 -9.93
C PHE A 256 -5.24 -5.18 -9.93
N GLY A 257 -4.54 -6.20 -9.47
CA GLY A 257 -4.99 -7.59 -9.53
C GLY A 257 -5.16 -8.17 -8.13
N TYR A 258 -6.33 -8.74 -7.88
CA TYR A 258 -6.57 -9.60 -6.74
C TYR A 258 -7.42 -10.79 -7.18
N SER A 259 -7.21 -11.93 -6.53
CA SER A 259 -7.90 -13.17 -6.83
C SER A 259 -9.29 -13.16 -6.20
N PRO A 260 -10.30 -13.85 -6.77
CA PRO A 260 -11.59 -14.06 -6.09
C PRO A 260 -11.47 -14.81 -4.75
N ASN A 261 -10.34 -15.48 -4.48
CA ASN A 261 -10.06 -16.07 -3.16
C ASN A 261 -9.51 -15.06 -2.15
N ASP A 262 -9.16 -13.85 -2.59
CA ASP A 262 -8.51 -12.81 -1.80
C ASP A 262 -9.23 -11.46 -1.98
N LEU A 263 -10.55 -11.49 -1.79
CA LEU A 263 -11.40 -10.30 -1.85
C LEU A 263 -11.02 -9.27 -0.78
N PHE A 264 -10.32 -9.68 0.28
CA PHE A 264 -9.82 -8.78 1.31
C PHE A 264 -8.83 -7.76 0.74
N ILE A 265 -7.88 -8.19 -0.11
CA ILE A 265 -6.98 -7.28 -0.83
C ILE A 265 -7.78 -6.33 -1.74
N GLY A 266 -8.83 -6.82 -2.40
CA GLY A 266 -9.74 -5.99 -3.19
C GLY A 266 -10.43 -4.90 -2.36
N THR A 267 -10.88 -5.23 -1.14
CA THR A 267 -11.45 -4.26 -0.19
C THR A 267 -10.40 -3.23 0.25
N GLN A 268 -9.20 -3.68 0.63
CA GLN A 268 -8.12 -2.79 1.05
C GLN A 268 -7.70 -1.82 -0.06
N PHE A 269 -7.70 -2.27 -1.32
CA PHE A 269 -7.41 -1.40 -2.46
C PHE A 269 -8.50 -0.33 -2.65
N GLN A 270 -9.78 -0.69 -2.52
CA GLN A 270 -10.88 0.29 -2.58
C GLN A 270 -10.84 1.28 -1.40
N GLU A 271 -10.51 0.82 -0.20
CA GLU A 271 -10.28 1.70 0.96
C GLU A 271 -9.11 2.67 0.70
N LEU A 272 -8.02 2.18 0.11
CA LEU A 272 -6.89 3.00 -0.32
C LEU A 272 -7.33 4.07 -1.33
N LEU A 273 -8.09 3.71 -2.37
CA LEU A 273 -8.60 4.68 -3.35
C LEU A 273 -9.40 5.78 -2.66
N ASN A 274 -10.30 5.42 -1.74
CA ASN A 274 -11.09 6.39 -0.98
C ASN A 274 -10.20 7.31 -0.12
N LYS A 275 -9.20 6.77 0.57
CA LYS A 275 -8.23 7.55 1.38
C LYS A 275 -7.45 8.55 0.52
N LEU A 276 -7.09 8.14 -0.70
CA LEU A 276 -6.38 8.99 -1.67
C LEU A 276 -7.30 10.01 -2.37
N GLY A 277 -8.62 9.98 -2.11
CA GLY A 277 -9.58 10.84 -2.80
C GLY A 277 -9.75 10.48 -4.28
N LEU A 278 -9.64 9.20 -4.62
CA LEU A 278 -9.82 8.66 -5.96
C LEU A 278 -11.16 7.93 -6.08
N VAL A 279 -11.94 8.28 -7.11
CA VAL A 279 -13.17 7.57 -7.47
C VAL A 279 -12.88 6.65 -8.64
N ALA A 280 -13.17 5.35 -8.47
CA ALA A 280 -13.18 4.40 -9.58
C ALA A 280 -14.40 4.66 -10.46
N ARG A 281 -14.20 5.37 -11.57
CA ARG A 281 -15.25 5.66 -12.56
C ARG A 281 -15.60 4.43 -13.40
N THR A 282 -14.58 3.64 -13.70
CA THR A 282 -14.71 2.41 -14.48
C THR A 282 -13.79 1.35 -13.87
N VAL A 283 -14.28 0.12 -13.77
CA VAL A 283 -13.48 -1.06 -13.43
C VAL A 283 -13.68 -2.09 -14.52
N LEU A 284 -12.63 -2.34 -15.30
CA LEU A 284 -12.63 -3.40 -16.31
C LEU A 284 -12.04 -4.66 -15.71
N GLU A 285 -12.90 -5.60 -15.35
CA GLU A 285 -12.48 -6.85 -14.73
C GLU A 285 -11.63 -7.70 -15.68
N ASN A 286 -10.62 -8.35 -15.10
CA ASN A 286 -9.64 -9.22 -15.77
C ASN A 286 -9.15 -8.69 -17.13
N PHE A 287 -8.92 -7.38 -17.22
CA PHE A 287 -8.57 -6.68 -18.45
C PHE A 287 -7.15 -7.01 -18.91
N ASN A 288 -6.20 -7.00 -17.98
CA ASN A 288 -4.81 -7.29 -18.27
C ASN A 288 -4.51 -8.77 -18.04
N VAL A 289 -3.77 -9.38 -18.97
CA VAL A 289 -3.35 -10.78 -18.89
C VAL A 289 -1.83 -10.86 -18.95
N TYR A 290 -1.24 -11.54 -17.96
CA TYR A 290 0.20 -11.64 -17.77
C TYR A 290 0.70 -13.09 -17.91
N LEU A 291 1.86 -13.25 -18.54
CA LEU A 291 2.59 -14.50 -18.60
C LEU A 291 3.26 -14.76 -17.24
N LYS A 292 2.99 -15.92 -16.64
CA LYS A 292 3.66 -16.43 -15.42
C LYS A 292 3.48 -15.54 -14.16
N ALA A 293 2.33 -14.90 -14.00
CA ALA A 293 1.93 -14.13 -12.80
C ALA A 293 0.92 -14.89 -11.93
N GLN A 294 1.26 -16.11 -11.51
CA GLN A 294 0.30 -17.02 -10.88
C GLN A 294 -0.26 -16.52 -9.54
N SER A 295 0.49 -15.67 -8.81
CA SER A 295 0.09 -15.08 -7.51
C SER A 295 -1.21 -14.27 -7.60
N ILE A 296 -1.43 -13.59 -8.73
CA ILE A 296 -2.64 -12.79 -8.99
C ILE A 296 -3.63 -13.49 -9.94
N GLY A 297 -3.50 -14.80 -10.13
CA GLY A 297 -4.32 -15.52 -11.11
C GLY A 297 -3.97 -15.20 -12.57
N SER A 298 -2.81 -14.60 -12.82
CA SER A 298 -2.33 -14.19 -14.15
C SER A 298 -3.13 -13.06 -14.82
N THR A 299 -3.99 -12.37 -14.06
CA THR A 299 -4.79 -11.24 -14.57
C THR A 299 -4.91 -10.10 -13.57
N SER A 300 -5.11 -8.87 -14.06
CA SER A 300 -5.47 -7.72 -13.23
C SER A 300 -6.65 -6.97 -13.83
N HIS A 301 -7.32 -6.16 -13.02
CA HIS A 301 -8.36 -5.24 -13.48
C HIS A 301 -7.71 -3.94 -13.97
N LEU A 302 -8.37 -3.23 -14.88
CA LEU A 302 -8.01 -1.87 -15.24
C LEU A 302 -8.99 -0.90 -14.59
N PHE A 303 -8.50 -0.02 -13.73
CA PHE A 303 -9.27 1.02 -13.07
C PHE A 303 -9.08 2.35 -13.77
N LYS A 304 -10.18 3.00 -14.16
CA LYS A 304 -10.20 4.43 -14.53
C LYS A 304 -10.55 5.22 -13.28
N LEU A 305 -9.58 5.95 -12.75
CA LEU A 305 -9.66 6.67 -11.48
C LEU A 305 -9.69 8.17 -11.74
N LEU A 306 -10.61 8.86 -11.08
CA LEU A 306 -10.74 10.31 -11.12
C LEU A 306 -10.46 10.90 -9.73
N PRO A 307 -9.58 11.91 -9.61
CA PRO A 307 -9.42 12.63 -8.36
C PRO A 307 -10.68 13.45 -8.05
N VAL A 308 -11.09 13.47 -6.77
CA VAL A 308 -12.08 14.44 -6.30
C VAL A 308 -11.44 15.83 -6.21
N LYS A 309 -12.23 16.92 -6.29
CA LYS A 309 -11.74 18.33 -6.25
C LYS A 309 -10.81 18.69 -5.08
N TYR A 310 -10.78 17.84 -4.04
CA TYR A 310 -9.96 17.97 -2.84
C TYR A 310 -9.02 16.77 -2.64
N SER A 311 -8.65 16.04 -3.69
CA SER A 311 -7.66 14.96 -3.59
C SER A 311 -6.40 15.53 -2.94
N ILE A 312 -6.14 15.08 -1.71
CA ILE A 312 -5.05 15.61 -0.89
C ILE A 312 -3.76 15.27 -1.61
N LYS A 313 -2.95 16.28 -1.93
CA LYS A 313 -1.55 16.06 -2.34
C LYS A 313 -0.82 15.55 -1.11
N LEU A 314 -0.82 14.23 -0.93
CA LEU A 314 -0.31 13.59 0.27
C LEU A 314 1.22 13.59 0.24
N PRO A 315 1.89 13.94 1.36
CA PRO A 315 3.31 13.68 1.52
C PRO A 315 3.56 12.16 1.47
N ILE A 316 4.68 11.76 0.88
CA ILE A 316 5.05 10.35 0.69
C ILE A 316 5.42 9.77 2.05
N GLU A 317 4.62 8.83 2.55
CA GLU A 317 4.93 8.00 3.73
C GLU A 317 6.08 7.01 3.43
N MET A 318 6.77 6.52 4.48
CA MET A 318 7.64 5.36 4.35
C MET A 318 6.77 4.10 4.30
N ILE A 319 6.75 3.45 3.14
CA ILE A 319 5.84 2.34 2.86
C ILE A 319 6.56 1.01 3.13
N GLY A 320 5.86 0.06 3.76
CA GLY A 320 6.34 -1.32 3.98
C GLY A 320 6.64 -2.10 2.68
N PRO A 321 6.75 -3.43 2.67
CA PRO A 321 7.16 -4.18 1.49
C PRO A 321 6.23 -3.87 0.31
N ILE A 322 6.83 -3.39 -0.80
CA ILE A 322 6.09 -2.96 -1.99
C ILE A 322 5.99 -4.06 -3.05
N TYR A 323 6.90 -5.04 -3.10
CA TYR A 323 6.96 -6.04 -4.17
C TYR A 323 6.46 -7.42 -3.69
N SER A 324 5.72 -8.14 -4.54
CA SER A 324 5.07 -9.41 -4.17
C SER A 324 5.99 -10.63 -4.06
N GLY A 325 7.24 -10.51 -4.53
CA GLY A 325 8.21 -11.60 -4.65
C GLY A 325 9.12 -11.85 -3.42
N TYR A 326 8.99 -11.07 -2.36
CA TYR A 326 9.89 -11.11 -1.21
C TYR A 326 9.20 -11.58 0.07
N THR A 327 9.90 -12.40 0.86
CA THR A 327 9.52 -12.66 2.25
C THR A 327 9.94 -11.47 3.13
N GLU A 328 9.15 -11.13 4.17
CA GLU A 328 9.37 -9.99 5.07
C GLU A 328 10.82 -9.88 5.61
N LYS A 329 11.58 -10.99 5.68
CA LYS A 329 12.98 -11.03 6.14
C LYS A 329 14.02 -10.73 5.06
N GLU A 330 13.78 -11.13 3.81
CA GLU A 330 14.75 -10.98 2.71
C GLU A 330 14.69 -9.57 2.13
N ASP A 331 13.50 -8.98 2.08
CA ASP A 331 13.30 -7.57 1.77
C ASP A 331 14.00 -6.70 2.81
N LEU A 332 13.87 -6.98 4.12
CA LEU A 332 14.58 -6.20 5.12
C LEU A 332 16.09 -6.22 4.87
N ALA A 333 16.72 -7.38 4.68
CA ALA A 333 18.17 -7.48 4.48
C ALA A 333 18.67 -6.86 3.17
N GLN A 334 17.93 -6.98 2.07
CA GLN A 334 18.35 -6.46 0.75
C GLN A 334 17.97 -4.99 0.55
N LEU A 335 16.85 -4.54 1.15
CA LEU A 335 16.38 -3.16 1.18
C LEU A 335 17.18 -2.35 2.21
N ILE A 336 17.62 -2.94 3.33
CA ILE A 336 18.74 -2.45 4.17
C ILE A 336 20.00 -2.36 3.32
N GLY A 337 20.38 -3.42 2.59
CA GLY A 337 21.57 -3.46 1.74
C GLY A 337 21.62 -2.43 0.60
N GLN A 338 20.48 -2.06 0.01
CA GLN A 338 20.39 -1.09 -1.10
C GLN A 338 20.04 0.32 -0.65
N SER A 339 19.28 0.50 0.44
CA SER A 339 19.15 1.80 1.13
C SER A 339 20.47 2.24 1.78
N ILE A 340 21.41 1.31 2.06
CA ILE A 340 22.80 1.59 2.45
C ILE A 340 23.60 2.31 1.35
N ARG A 341 23.13 2.41 0.09
CA ARG A 341 23.77 3.33 -0.87
C ARG A 341 23.51 4.81 -0.56
N HIS A 342 22.54 5.12 0.31
CA HIS A 342 22.43 6.45 0.91
C HIS A 342 23.35 6.56 2.13
N LYS A 343 24.59 7.01 1.88
CA LYS A 343 25.52 7.51 2.89
C LYS A 343 24.98 8.79 3.55
N LEU A 344 23.90 8.72 4.33
CA LEU A 344 23.09 9.91 4.63
C LEU A 344 23.50 10.74 5.86
N ILE A 345 24.62 10.48 6.53
CA ILE A 345 24.99 11.27 7.72
C ILE A 345 26.51 11.55 7.73
N GLN A 346 26.88 12.82 7.53
CA GLN A 346 28.28 13.26 7.65
C GLN A 346 28.77 13.25 9.12
N GLU A 347 30.09 13.27 9.29
CA GLU A 347 30.80 13.33 10.57
C GLU A 347 30.28 14.43 11.52
N LYS A 348 29.76 15.55 10.99
CA LYS A 348 29.19 16.65 11.78
C LYS A 348 27.93 16.24 12.56
N VAL A 349 26.99 15.56 11.93
CA VAL A 349 25.76 15.08 12.59
C VAL A 349 26.11 13.96 13.57
N ILE A 350 27.05 13.09 13.18
CA ILE A 350 27.56 12.04 14.05
C ILE A 350 28.22 12.66 15.30
N ASN A 351 29.00 13.72 15.18
CA ASN A 351 29.61 14.42 16.31
C ASN A 351 28.58 15.10 17.21
N ILE A 352 27.52 15.68 16.65
CA ILE A 352 26.39 16.21 17.42
C ILE A 352 25.71 15.09 18.20
N LEU A 353 25.37 13.97 17.53
CA LEU A 353 24.76 12.80 18.15
C LEU A 353 25.64 12.18 19.24
N LEU A 354 26.93 12.01 18.96
CA LEU A 354 27.91 11.49 19.92
C LEU A 354 28.04 12.41 21.13
N ARG A 355 28.09 13.74 20.92
CA ARG A 355 28.12 14.70 22.03
C ARG A 355 26.90 14.53 22.92
N GLU A 356 25.70 14.49 22.35
CA GLU A 356 24.45 14.38 23.12
C GLU A 356 24.28 13.00 23.77
N LEU A 357 24.64 11.92 23.07
CA LEU A 357 24.62 10.55 23.62
C LEU A 357 25.60 10.38 24.78
N LEU A 358 26.80 10.98 24.71
CA LEU A 358 27.85 10.80 25.71
C LEU A 358 27.66 11.68 26.96
N VAL A 359 26.91 12.77 26.87
CA VAL A 359 26.52 13.58 28.05
C VAL A 359 25.73 12.74 29.07
N GLY A 360 25.01 11.69 28.63
CA GLY A 360 24.23 10.79 29.49
C GLY A 360 24.98 9.59 30.08
N SER A 361 26.24 9.33 29.69
CA SER A 361 27.01 8.12 30.06
C SER A 361 26.27 6.76 29.87
N PRO A 362 25.63 6.48 28.72
CA PRO A 362 24.96 5.20 28.52
C PRO A 362 25.98 4.05 28.42
N LYS A 363 25.84 3.04 29.30
CA LYS A 363 26.67 1.81 29.25
C LYS A 363 26.36 0.93 28.04
N SER A 364 25.18 1.08 27.44
CA SER A 364 24.72 0.25 26.32
C SER A 364 23.62 0.93 25.50
N ILE A 365 23.73 0.84 24.16
CA ILE A 365 22.78 1.41 23.19
C ILE A 365 22.22 0.30 22.30
N GLY A 366 20.90 0.28 22.15
CA GLY A 366 20.18 -0.60 21.22
C GLY A 366 20.05 0.05 19.85
N PHE A 367 20.48 -0.68 18.80
CA PHE A 367 20.29 -0.28 17.41
C PHE A 367 19.19 -1.13 16.77
N ILE A 368 18.27 -0.47 16.06
CA ILE A 368 17.20 -1.15 15.30
C ILE A 368 17.57 -1.26 13.83
N SER A 369 18.41 -0.35 13.33
CA SER A 369 18.79 -0.33 11.92
C SER A 369 20.24 -0.79 11.73
N PRO A 370 20.49 -1.82 10.91
CA PRO A 370 21.85 -2.31 10.59
C PRO A 370 22.68 -1.32 9.75
N THR A 371 22.07 -0.24 9.24
CA THR A 371 22.64 0.67 8.23
C THR A 371 23.68 1.67 8.77
N PHE A 372 23.98 1.67 10.07
CA PHE A 372 24.85 2.66 10.72
C PHE A 372 26.28 2.19 11.01
N GLY A 373 26.87 1.33 10.16
CA GLY A 373 28.20 0.74 10.40
C GLY A 373 29.31 1.72 10.85
N PRO A 374 29.51 2.87 10.18
CA PRO A 374 30.52 3.86 10.60
C PRO A 374 30.24 4.51 11.97
N LEU A 375 28.98 4.85 12.25
CA LEU A 375 28.55 5.41 13.53
C LEU A 375 28.67 4.36 14.65
N GLN A 376 28.31 3.11 14.37
CA GLN A 376 28.47 1.99 15.31
C GLN A 376 29.94 1.77 15.67
N ASN A 377 30.85 1.88 14.71
CA ASN A 377 32.29 1.77 14.97
C ASN A 377 32.81 2.92 15.84
N GLN A 378 32.44 4.17 15.54
CA GLN A 378 32.83 5.33 16.34
C GLN A 378 32.24 5.33 17.77
N ILE A 379 31.03 4.80 17.95
CA ILE A 379 30.42 4.60 19.27
C ILE A 379 31.15 3.50 20.06
N LYS A 380 31.51 2.39 19.40
CA LYS A 380 32.32 1.31 20.00
C LYS A 380 33.70 1.80 20.43
N GLU A 381 34.37 2.62 19.61
CA GLU A 381 35.66 3.23 19.92
C GLU A 381 35.62 4.12 21.18
N LYS A 382 34.45 4.67 21.52
CA LYS A 382 34.23 5.45 22.75
C LYS A 382 33.79 4.61 23.96
N GLY A 383 33.88 3.28 23.87
CA GLY A 383 33.63 2.35 24.99
C GLY A 383 32.16 2.03 25.26
N VAL A 384 31.25 2.38 24.34
CA VAL A 384 29.81 2.11 24.49
C VAL A 384 29.44 0.76 23.84
N VAL A 385 28.75 -0.10 24.58
CA VAL A 385 28.33 -1.43 24.09
C VAL A 385 27.12 -1.31 23.17
N ILE A 386 27.24 -1.80 21.93
CA ILE A 386 26.15 -1.84 20.95
C ILE A 386 25.46 -3.19 20.98
N LYS A 387 24.13 -3.19 21.11
CA LYS A 387 23.29 -4.40 20.98
C LYS A 387 22.41 -4.29 19.73
N ASN A 388 22.47 -5.30 18.86
CA ASN A 388 21.50 -5.46 17.78
C ASN A 388 20.24 -6.06 18.40
N ILE A 389 19.11 -5.35 18.33
CA ILE A 389 17.85 -5.79 18.95
C ILE A 389 16.93 -6.35 17.86
N GLU A 390 16.50 -7.61 18.00
CA GLU A 390 15.43 -8.15 17.16
C GLU A 390 14.08 -7.58 17.62
N PRO A 391 13.17 -7.19 16.70
CA PRO A 391 11.94 -6.45 17.03
C PRO A 391 10.94 -7.17 17.96
N ASN A 392 11.17 -8.44 18.33
CA ASN A 392 10.23 -9.27 19.11
C ASN A 392 10.82 -9.96 20.35
N THR A 393 12.01 -9.58 20.83
CA THR A 393 12.55 -10.17 22.07
C THR A 393 12.03 -9.45 23.29
N SER A 394 11.25 -10.16 24.11
CA SER A 394 10.68 -9.76 25.41
C SER A 394 11.73 -9.58 26.52
N GLU A 395 12.84 -8.89 26.24
CA GLU A 395 13.85 -8.54 27.24
C GLU A 395 13.62 -7.12 27.77
N GLN A 396 13.40 -7.04 29.08
CA GLN A 396 13.06 -5.82 29.82
C GLN A 396 14.08 -4.67 29.65
N LEU A 397 13.56 -3.48 29.33
CA LEU A 397 13.90 -2.12 29.82
C LEU A 397 15.31 -1.85 30.41
N ILE A 398 16.41 -1.91 29.64
CA ILE A 398 17.71 -1.32 30.10
C ILE A 398 18.54 -0.66 28.97
N TYR A 399 17.94 -0.13 27.89
CA TYR A 399 18.74 0.44 26.79
C TYR A 399 18.21 1.79 26.27
N GLU A 400 19.14 2.70 25.93
CA GLU A 400 18.85 3.87 25.10
C GLU A 400 18.72 3.39 23.65
N LYS A 401 17.64 3.78 22.96
CA LYS A 401 17.33 3.31 21.61
C LYS A 401 17.65 4.44 20.63
N LEU A 402 18.58 4.21 19.73
CA LEU A 402 18.95 5.22 18.73
C LEU A 402 18.21 4.91 17.42
N VAL A 403 17.25 5.75 17.05
CA VAL A 403 16.48 5.64 15.78
C VAL A 403 16.65 6.90 14.97
N ILE A 404 17.79 6.99 14.31
CA ILE A 404 18.03 8.08 13.37
C ILE A 404 17.42 7.64 12.04
N GLU A 405 16.11 7.84 11.89
CA GLU A 405 15.48 7.64 10.59
C GLU A 405 15.38 8.96 9.82
N SER A 406 15.29 8.79 8.50
CA SER A 406 15.35 9.82 7.45
C SER A 406 14.51 11.07 7.77
N PRO A 407 14.89 12.27 7.32
CA PRO A 407 14.17 13.53 7.57
C PRO A 407 12.77 13.65 6.90
N CYS A 408 12.12 12.53 6.58
CA CYS A 408 10.86 12.47 5.83
C CYS A 408 9.72 11.78 6.57
N ILE A 409 9.86 11.47 7.87
CA ILE A 409 8.87 10.69 8.62
C ILE A 409 7.56 11.49 8.81
N ASP A 410 6.43 10.79 8.70
CA ASP A 410 5.11 11.29 9.07
C ASP A 410 4.76 10.93 10.52
N LEU A 411 3.98 11.79 11.19
CA LEU A 411 3.58 11.65 12.59
C LEU A 411 2.90 10.32 12.89
N ASP A 412 2.11 9.78 11.97
CA ASP A 412 1.41 8.51 12.19
C ASP A 412 2.39 7.33 12.22
N SER A 413 3.44 7.37 11.40
CA SER A 413 4.54 6.38 11.48
C SER A 413 5.33 6.50 12.78
N ILE A 414 5.50 7.73 13.29
CA ILE A 414 6.10 7.97 14.61
C ILE A 414 5.22 7.35 15.70
N ILE A 415 3.90 7.54 15.63
CA ILE A 415 2.94 7.03 16.61
C ILE A 415 2.88 5.50 16.59
N ASP A 416 2.81 4.87 15.42
CA ASP A 416 2.82 3.41 15.28
C ASP A 416 4.14 2.80 15.78
N TRP A 417 5.27 3.44 15.47
CA TRP A 417 6.57 3.01 16.00
C TRP A 417 6.68 3.19 17.51
N MET A 418 6.10 4.27 18.04
CA MET A 418 6.01 4.55 19.48
C MET A 418 5.08 3.59 20.23
N GLN A 419 4.16 2.90 19.57
CA GLN A 419 3.37 1.84 20.21
C GLN A 419 4.24 0.65 20.67
N ILE A 420 5.50 0.57 20.23
CA ILE A 420 6.51 -0.38 20.72
C ILE A 420 7.03 0.09 22.08
N LYS A 421 6.39 -0.37 23.16
CA LYS A 421 6.52 0.08 24.57
C LYS A 421 7.88 -0.14 25.27
N GLU A 422 9.01 -0.21 24.56
CA GLU A 422 10.29 -0.66 25.15
C GLU A 422 11.49 0.22 24.77
N CYS A 423 11.56 1.46 25.30
CA CYS A 423 12.77 2.31 25.18
C CYS A 423 12.92 3.33 26.33
N LYS A 424 14.17 3.71 26.68
CA LYS A 424 14.45 4.78 27.67
C LYS A 424 14.39 6.19 27.06
N SER A 425 14.90 6.32 25.83
CA SER A 425 14.85 7.54 25.02
C SER A 425 15.10 7.17 23.56
N VAL A 426 14.61 8.01 22.65
CA VAL A 426 14.67 7.89 21.19
C VAL A 426 15.20 9.20 20.65
N TYR A 427 16.20 9.16 19.77
CA TYR A 427 16.70 10.38 19.12
C TYR A 427 16.21 10.40 17.67
N MET A 428 15.56 11.48 17.22
CA MET A 428 14.94 11.59 15.89
C MET A 428 15.35 12.88 15.17
N ALA A 429 15.67 12.80 13.88
CA ALA A 429 15.91 13.98 13.05
C ALA A 429 14.64 14.29 12.23
N LEU A 430 13.98 15.42 12.52
CA LEU A 430 12.71 15.79 11.92
C LEU A 430 12.84 17.06 11.06
N PRO A 431 12.15 17.17 9.93
CA PRO A 431 12.19 18.37 9.08
C PRO A 431 11.62 19.62 9.78
N ILE A 432 11.87 20.80 9.23
CA ILE A 432 11.49 22.10 9.81
C ILE A 432 10.02 22.25 10.20
N ARG A 433 9.11 21.50 9.56
CA ARG A 433 7.70 21.42 9.96
C ARG A 433 7.48 20.86 11.39
N PHE A 434 8.50 20.30 12.00
CA PHE A 434 8.45 19.79 13.38
C PHE A 434 9.28 20.63 14.35
N LYS A 435 9.91 21.73 13.91
CA LYS A 435 10.75 22.62 14.75
C LYS A 435 10.11 23.00 16.09
N ASN A 436 8.79 23.15 16.09
CA ASN A 436 8.03 23.54 17.25
C ASN A 436 7.01 22.47 17.65
N ILE A 437 7.37 21.19 17.56
CA ILE A 437 6.51 20.09 18.05
C ILE A 437 6.15 20.28 19.54
N ASP A 438 7.00 21.01 20.28
CA ASP A 438 6.84 21.36 21.69
C ASP A 438 6.11 22.71 21.92
N LEU A 439 6.07 23.59 20.92
CA LEU A 439 5.61 24.99 21.03
C LEU A 439 4.59 25.30 19.93
N ILE A 440 3.30 25.29 20.28
CA ILE A 440 2.26 25.75 19.35
C ILE A 440 2.57 27.19 18.92
N SER A 441 2.92 27.40 17.64
CA SER A 441 2.39 28.50 16.83
C SER A 441 2.70 28.37 15.33
N THR A 442 1.61 28.28 14.55
CA THR A 442 1.36 29.01 13.29
C THR A 442 1.91 28.56 11.93
N THR A 443 2.57 27.42 11.74
CA THR A 443 2.98 27.02 10.36
C THR A 443 2.66 25.59 9.95
N VAL A 444 2.19 24.72 10.85
CA VAL A 444 2.01 23.29 10.55
C VAL A 444 0.69 22.78 11.13
N ASN A 445 -0.13 22.18 10.27
CA ASN A 445 -1.51 21.81 10.52
C ASN A 445 -1.62 20.44 11.24
N ILE A 446 -1.03 20.32 12.43
CA ILE A 446 -1.14 19.10 13.26
C ILE A 446 -2.48 19.17 14.02
N SER A 447 -3.28 18.10 13.95
CA SER A 447 -4.56 18.04 14.66
C SER A 447 -4.36 18.12 16.18
N LEU A 448 -5.32 18.71 16.89
CA LEU A 448 -5.32 18.78 18.35
C LEU A 448 -5.20 17.39 19.00
N ILE A 449 -5.80 16.38 18.36
CA ILE A 449 -5.77 14.97 18.77
C ILE A 449 -4.33 14.45 18.78
N THR A 450 -3.64 14.60 17.65
CA THR A 450 -2.25 14.14 17.47
C THR A 450 -1.34 14.77 18.52
N LYS A 451 -1.51 16.07 18.80
CA LYS A 451 -0.75 16.77 19.84
C LYS A 451 -0.93 16.13 21.22
N ILE A 452 -2.18 15.94 21.62
CA ILE A 452 -2.51 15.46 22.96
C ILE A 452 -2.05 14.01 23.14
N LEU A 453 -2.21 13.17 22.12
CA LEU A 453 -1.67 11.82 22.13
C LEU A 453 -0.16 11.83 22.29
N LEU A 454 0.57 12.68 21.56
CA LEU A 454 2.01 12.79 21.73
C LEU A 454 2.41 13.23 23.14
N GLU A 455 1.76 14.25 23.71
CA GLU A 455 2.06 14.76 25.05
C GLU A 455 1.71 13.78 26.18
N ILE A 456 0.76 12.87 25.96
CA ILE A 456 0.34 11.89 26.97
C ILE A 456 1.36 10.75 27.08
N PHE A 457 2.00 10.39 25.97
CA PHE A 457 2.89 9.24 25.90
C PHE A 457 4.38 9.64 25.87
N TRP A 458 4.72 10.85 25.41
CA TRP A 458 6.10 11.21 25.09
C TRP A 458 6.46 12.64 25.48
N LYS A 459 7.66 12.80 26.01
CA LYS A 459 8.31 14.09 26.22
C LYS A 459 9.36 14.29 25.14
N TRP A 460 9.27 15.41 24.47
CA TRP A 460 10.11 15.81 23.36
C TRP A 460 11.09 16.88 23.84
N ASN A 461 12.35 16.78 23.42
CA ASN A 461 13.38 17.76 23.75
C ASN A 461 14.19 18.05 22.48
N LEU A 462 14.11 19.26 21.95
CA LEU A 462 14.99 19.68 20.86
C LEU A 462 16.43 19.74 21.35
N LEU A 463 17.33 19.04 20.66
CA LEU A 463 18.76 19.02 20.95
C LEU A 463 19.54 19.97 20.04
N SER A 464 19.29 19.92 18.72
CA SER A 464 20.09 20.69 17.76
C SER A 464 19.39 20.87 16.41
N GLU A 465 19.84 21.87 15.64
CA GLU A 465 19.50 22.01 14.23
C GLU A 465 20.58 21.34 13.38
N ILE A 466 20.18 20.51 12.42
CA ILE A 466 21.05 19.86 11.46
C ILE A 466 20.84 20.53 10.09
N PRO A 467 21.87 21.19 9.55
CA PRO A 467 21.72 21.95 8.31
C PRO A 467 21.74 21.03 7.08
N PRO A 468 21.12 21.44 5.95
CA PRO A 468 21.11 20.74 4.65
C PRO A 468 22.40 20.06 4.24
N GLU A 469 23.53 20.76 4.42
CA GLU A 469 24.87 20.34 3.97
C GLU A 469 25.41 19.15 4.76
N ALA A 470 24.78 18.82 5.89
CA ALA A 470 25.18 17.71 6.74
C ALA A 470 24.67 16.34 6.23
N TYR A 471 23.85 16.33 5.18
CA TYR A 471 23.31 15.16 4.50
C TYR A 471 24.00 14.91 3.14
N GLU A 472 24.11 13.65 2.73
CA GLU A 472 24.53 13.27 1.38
C GLU A 472 23.58 12.20 0.77
N PRO A 473 22.85 12.51 -0.32
CA PRO A 473 22.81 13.79 -1.01
C PRO A 473 22.24 14.92 -0.11
N ARG A 474 22.62 16.17 -0.41
CA ARG A 474 22.22 17.36 0.36
C ARG A 474 20.69 17.43 0.48
N PHE A 475 20.19 17.47 1.70
CA PHE A 475 18.75 17.58 1.95
C PHE A 475 18.29 19.02 1.72
N SER A 476 17.09 19.26 1.18
CA SER A 476 16.66 20.60 0.77
C SER A 476 16.20 21.50 1.93
N GLN A 477 16.10 20.96 3.15
CA GLN A 477 15.56 21.66 4.32
C GLN A 477 16.44 21.48 5.56
N ILE A 478 16.35 22.41 6.50
CA ILE A 478 16.91 22.23 7.85
C ILE A 478 16.10 21.15 8.56
N THR A 479 16.81 20.34 9.34
CA THR A 479 16.25 19.27 10.17
C THR A 479 16.59 19.52 11.63
N TYR A 480 15.84 18.92 12.52
CA TYR A 480 15.81 19.20 13.95
C TYR A 480 15.97 17.88 14.69
N LEU A 481 17.05 17.77 15.46
CA LEU A 481 17.34 16.58 16.25
C LEU A 481 16.59 16.67 17.58
N TYR A 482 15.64 15.78 17.81
CA TYR A 482 14.91 15.63 19.06
C TYR A 482 15.40 14.44 19.86
N ARG A 483 15.36 14.55 21.19
CA ARG A 483 15.33 13.44 22.12
C ARG A 483 13.93 13.27 22.67
N VAL A 484 13.33 12.13 22.39
CA VAL A 484 11.99 11.75 22.80
C VAL A 484 12.04 10.67 23.87
N THR A 485 11.42 10.91 25.01
CA THR A 485 11.42 10.02 26.17
C THR A 485 9.99 9.63 26.51
N PRO A 486 9.68 8.35 26.75
CA PRO A 486 8.34 7.98 27.17
C PRO A 486 8.03 8.62 28.52
N ILE A 487 6.83 9.15 28.64
CA ILE A 487 6.31 9.66 29.90
C ILE A 487 5.82 8.45 30.69
N LEU A 488 6.34 8.27 31.91
CA LEU A 488 5.76 7.34 32.87
C LEU A 488 4.36 7.82 33.21
N LYS A 489 3.36 6.93 33.11
CA LYS A 489 1.95 7.28 33.34
C LYS A 489 1.74 7.90 34.72
N GLU A 490 2.54 7.48 35.71
CA GLU A 490 2.54 7.99 37.08
C GLU A 490 2.90 9.48 37.17
N LEU A 491 3.71 10.02 36.26
CA LEU A 491 4.06 11.44 36.25
C LEU A 491 2.88 12.35 35.86
N LEU A 492 1.85 11.78 35.21
CA LEU A 492 0.63 12.52 34.85
C LEU A 492 -0.33 12.65 36.04
N LEU A 493 -0.15 11.90 37.13
CA LEU A 493 -1.09 11.87 38.27
C LEU A 493 -1.29 13.25 38.91
N ASP A 494 -0.19 13.98 39.12
CA ASP A 494 -0.19 15.23 39.87
C ASP A 494 -0.18 16.47 38.97
N LEU A 495 0.30 16.33 37.74
CA LEU A 495 0.52 17.46 36.82
C LEU A 495 -0.63 17.67 35.83
N GLU A 496 -1.26 16.59 35.38
CA GLU A 496 -2.21 16.62 34.26
C GLU A 496 -3.31 15.54 34.43
N PRO A 497 -4.26 15.73 35.38
CA PRO A 497 -5.29 14.74 35.71
C PRO A 497 -6.09 14.26 34.49
N SER A 498 -6.46 15.20 33.63
CA SER A 498 -7.14 14.94 32.35
C SER A 498 -6.38 13.96 31.46
N LYS A 499 -5.06 14.18 31.30
CA LYS A 499 -4.17 13.36 30.46
C LYS A 499 -3.99 11.97 31.04
N TYR A 500 -3.89 11.84 32.37
CA TYR A 500 -3.86 10.54 33.04
C TYR A 500 -5.12 9.74 32.75
N ILE A 501 -6.30 10.33 32.96
CA ILE A 501 -7.59 9.65 32.77
C ILE A 501 -7.78 9.26 31.31
N LEU A 502 -7.40 10.12 30.36
CA LEU A 502 -7.46 9.83 28.94
C LEU A 502 -6.52 8.67 28.58
N ARG A 503 -5.27 8.68 29.04
CA ARG A 503 -4.31 7.57 28.83
C ARG A 503 -4.84 6.24 29.37
N GLU A 504 -5.31 6.24 30.61
CA GLU A 504 -5.87 5.06 31.27
C GLU A 504 -7.10 4.53 30.52
N SER A 505 -7.87 5.41 29.89
CA SER A 505 -9.06 5.05 29.12
C SER A 505 -8.71 4.45 27.75
N LEU A 506 -7.72 5.02 27.07
CA LEU A 506 -7.19 4.51 25.80
C LEU A 506 -6.58 3.10 25.96
N GLU A 507 -5.84 2.87 27.05
CA GLU A 507 -5.28 1.55 27.38
C GLU A 507 -6.36 0.48 27.62
N GLN A 508 -7.61 0.90 27.87
CA GLN A 508 -8.78 0.03 28.02
C GLN A 508 -9.60 -0.11 26.72
N GLY A 509 -9.01 0.13 25.54
CA GLY A 509 -9.67 0.34 24.25
C GLY A 509 -10.69 -0.71 23.75
N THR A 510 -10.80 -1.88 24.40
CA THR A 510 -11.85 -2.87 24.13
C THR A 510 -13.17 -2.56 24.82
N LYS A 511 -13.20 -1.65 25.80
CA LYS A 511 -14.41 -1.26 26.52
C LYS A 511 -15.14 -0.12 25.81
N LYS A 512 -16.44 -0.03 26.06
CA LYS A 512 -17.23 1.17 25.74
C LYS A 512 -16.64 2.38 26.48
N ILE A 513 -16.65 3.55 25.85
CA ILE A 513 -16.08 4.79 26.38
C ILE A 513 -16.66 5.12 27.76
N VAL A 514 -17.96 4.94 27.97
CA VAL A 514 -18.59 5.13 29.29
C VAL A 514 -17.95 4.29 30.40
N ASN A 515 -17.57 3.05 30.08
CA ASN A 515 -16.98 2.13 31.05
C ASN A 515 -15.48 2.40 31.23
N ALA A 516 -14.77 2.67 30.14
CA ALA A 516 -13.36 3.04 30.17
C ALA A 516 -13.16 4.31 31.02
N LEU A 517 -13.87 5.41 30.73
CA LEU A 517 -13.79 6.65 31.48
C LEU A 517 -14.14 6.45 32.96
N LYS A 518 -15.26 5.77 33.23
CA LYS A 518 -15.71 5.53 34.60
C LYS A 518 -14.66 4.78 35.42
N GLU A 519 -14.05 3.74 34.86
CA GLU A 519 -13.03 2.96 35.55
C GLU A 519 -11.72 3.75 35.67
N SER A 520 -11.30 4.47 34.64
CA SER A 520 -10.11 5.35 34.67
C SER A 520 -10.21 6.42 35.75
N ILE A 521 -11.36 7.06 35.90
CA ILE A 521 -11.62 8.06 36.95
C ILE A 521 -11.49 7.42 38.35
N ILE A 522 -12.02 6.21 38.55
CA ILE A 522 -11.92 5.49 39.83
C ILE A 522 -10.46 5.13 40.12
N ILE A 523 -9.73 4.65 39.11
CA ILE A 523 -8.31 4.31 39.20
C ILE A 523 -7.49 5.54 39.57
N TYR A 524 -7.72 6.66 38.88
CA TYR A 524 -7.08 7.94 39.16
C TYR A 524 -7.29 8.38 40.61
N HIS A 525 -8.54 8.42 41.08
CA HIS A 525 -8.85 8.82 42.46
C HIS A 525 -8.23 7.90 43.50
N LYS A 526 -8.17 6.59 43.24
CA LYS A 526 -7.50 5.64 44.11
C LYS A 526 -5.99 5.90 44.18
N LYS A 527 -5.36 6.30 43.07
CA LYS A 527 -3.92 6.56 42.97
C LYS A 527 -3.50 7.83 43.72
N ILE A 528 -4.33 8.87 43.73
CA ILE A 528 -4.10 10.09 44.52
C ILE A 528 -4.56 9.98 45.98
N GLY A 529 -4.85 8.76 46.48
CA GLY A 529 -5.25 8.51 47.87
C GLY A 529 -6.73 8.78 48.20
N GLY A 530 -7.53 9.14 47.21
CA GLY A 530 -8.98 9.35 47.35
C GLY A 530 -9.80 8.06 47.23
N LYS A 531 -11.12 8.19 47.45
CA LYS A 531 -12.11 7.14 47.18
C LYS A 531 -13.20 7.67 46.27
N MET A 532 -13.45 6.97 45.17
CA MET A 532 -14.49 7.29 44.19
C MET A 532 -15.38 6.07 43.99
N THR A 533 -16.69 6.20 44.26
CA THR A 533 -17.64 5.11 44.02
C THR A 533 -18.02 5.02 42.55
N LYS A 534 -18.53 3.85 42.11
CA LYS A 534 -19.06 3.66 40.75
C LYS A 534 -20.16 4.68 40.40
N LYS A 535 -21.00 5.05 41.38
CA LYS A 535 -22.10 6.02 41.19
C LYS A 535 -21.55 7.43 40.97
N GLN A 536 -20.59 7.87 41.79
CA GLN A 536 -19.97 9.19 41.66
C GLN A 536 -19.19 9.32 40.36
N SER A 537 -18.39 8.31 39.99
CA SER A 537 -17.66 8.30 38.72
C SER A 537 -18.61 8.36 37.52
N MET A 538 -19.73 7.63 37.55
CA MET A 538 -20.74 7.69 36.49
C MET A 538 -21.40 9.08 36.40
N MET A 539 -21.61 9.77 37.52
CA MET A 539 -22.13 11.15 37.51
C MET A 539 -21.15 12.11 36.84
N LEU A 540 -19.85 11.93 37.09
CA LEU A 540 -18.78 12.74 36.48
C LEU A 540 -18.64 12.46 34.97
N VAL A 541 -18.76 11.20 34.54
CA VAL A 541 -18.81 10.88 33.09
C VAL A 541 -20.01 11.56 32.41
N ARG A 542 -21.14 11.68 33.10
CA ARG A 542 -22.33 12.36 32.57
C ARG A 542 -22.18 13.89 32.57
N SER A 543 -21.45 14.49 33.52
CA SER A 543 -21.23 15.95 33.55
C SER A 543 -20.39 16.45 32.39
N LEU A 544 -19.55 15.58 31.78
CA LEU A 544 -18.82 15.88 30.54
C LEU A 544 -19.72 16.33 29.37
N GLY A 545 -21.02 16.02 29.42
CA GLY A 545 -21.98 16.44 28.39
C GLY A 545 -21.73 15.78 27.03
N LEU A 546 -21.12 14.58 27.03
CA LEU A 546 -20.91 13.82 25.80
C LEU A 546 -22.24 13.25 25.28
N PRO A 547 -22.47 13.28 23.95
CA PRO A 547 -23.60 12.58 23.35
C PRO A 547 -23.69 11.12 23.80
N ASN A 548 -24.89 10.65 24.14
CA ASN A 548 -25.10 9.28 24.64
C ASN A 548 -24.59 8.22 23.67
N TYR A 549 -24.68 8.46 22.36
CA TYR A 549 -24.19 7.52 21.36
C TYR A 549 -22.67 7.36 21.43
N LEU A 550 -21.90 8.44 21.68
CA LEU A 550 -20.44 8.36 21.84
C LEU A 550 -20.05 7.52 23.05
N LEU A 551 -20.80 7.64 24.15
CA LEU A 551 -20.56 6.88 25.37
C LEU A 551 -20.71 5.35 25.15
N ASP A 552 -21.50 4.95 24.16
CA ASP A 552 -21.73 3.56 23.78
C ASP A 552 -20.73 2.99 22.77
N LEU A 553 -19.90 3.83 22.14
CA LEU A 553 -18.83 3.44 21.23
C LEU A 553 -17.57 2.97 21.98
N ARG A 554 -16.68 2.30 21.27
CA ARG A 554 -15.29 2.02 21.69
C ARG A 554 -14.35 3.06 21.08
N PHE A 555 -13.18 3.28 21.67
CA PHE A 555 -12.20 4.26 21.15
C PHE A 555 -11.84 4.03 19.69
N GLY A 556 -11.65 2.78 19.25
CA GLY A 556 -11.35 2.45 17.85
C GLY A 556 -12.53 2.62 16.87
N GLN A 557 -13.68 3.10 17.34
CA GLN A 557 -14.87 3.37 16.51
C GLN A 557 -15.16 4.87 16.38
N LEU A 558 -14.41 5.74 17.09
CA LEU A 558 -14.59 7.18 17.02
C LEU A 558 -14.01 7.73 15.71
N SER A 559 -14.73 8.66 15.09
CA SER A 559 -14.10 9.54 14.09
C SER A 559 -13.14 10.53 14.76
N GLU A 560 -12.32 11.22 13.96
CA GLU A 560 -11.43 12.26 14.47
C GLU A 560 -12.21 13.36 15.19
N ASP A 561 -13.26 13.91 14.58
CA ASP A 561 -14.10 14.96 15.20
C ASP A 561 -14.68 14.52 16.55
N GLU A 562 -15.13 13.26 16.65
CA GLU A 562 -15.71 12.70 17.87
C GLU A 562 -14.68 12.49 18.97
N LEU A 563 -13.47 12.04 18.60
CA LEU A 563 -12.34 11.95 19.50
C LEU A 563 -11.89 13.33 19.96
N GLU A 564 -11.89 14.34 19.09
CA GLU A 564 -11.57 15.71 19.46
C GLU A 564 -12.58 16.28 20.47
N ILE A 565 -13.88 16.05 20.25
CA ILE A 565 -14.94 16.44 21.19
C ILE A 565 -14.72 15.78 22.56
N LEU A 566 -14.47 14.47 22.57
CA LEU A 566 -14.18 13.71 23.79
C LEU A 566 -13.00 14.31 24.55
N ILE A 567 -11.89 14.54 23.86
CA ILE A 567 -10.66 15.06 24.44
C ILE A 567 -10.88 16.47 25.00
N LYS A 568 -11.53 17.37 24.24
CA LYS A 568 -11.84 18.74 24.71
C LYS A 568 -12.66 18.72 25.99
N LYS A 569 -13.71 17.90 26.06
CA LYS A 569 -14.56 17.78 27.26
C LYS A 569 -13.81 17.25 28.46
N LEU A 570 -12.94 16.26 28.27
CA LEU A 570 -12.10 15.73 29.34
C LEU A 570 -11.10 16.78 29.85
N LEU A 571 -10.44 17.49 28.94
CA LEU A 571 -9.50 18.56 29.28
C LEU A 571 -10.18 19.71 30.03
N ASP A 572 -11.45 20.02 29.74
CA ASP A 572 -12.16 21.11 30.41
C ASP A 572 -12.66 20.74 31.81
N GLU A 573 -13.07 19.49 32.03
CA GLU A 573 -13.62 19.02 33.31
C GLU A 573 -12.54 18.78 34.37
N PHE A 574 -11.34 18.36 33.96
CA PHE A 574 -10.25 17.93 34.86
C PHE A 574 -9.00 18.84 34.79
N LYS A 575 -9.21 20.16 34.65
CA LYS A 575 -8.13 21.17 34.70
C LYS A 575 -7.46 21.30 36.06
#